data_AF-A0A1G9RIR4-F1
#
_entry.id   AF-A0A1G9RIR4-F1
#
_cell.length_a   1.000
_cell.length_b   1.000
_cell.length_c   1.000
_cell.angle_alpha   90.00
_cell.angle_beta   90.00
_cell.angle_gamma   90.00
#
_symmetry.space_group_name_H-M   'P 1'
#
loop_
_entity.id
_entity.type
_entity.pdbx_description
1 polymer ?
#
loop_
_entity_poly.entity_id
_entity_poly.type
_entity_poly.pdbx_seq_one_letter_code
_entity_poly.pdbx_strand_id
1 'polypeptide(L)'
;MDTVKQLRLTYIHHGLRESNKRLKEALNASDPNSLPITTSLSEVIFWLNVADEWHFRNRNTKGSYTKLRKKEIGGQCLLGLRHAFNSLKHEMSFIKLIRSVENKPLFEGSGYVVEDYSKEIIWLKAKGLIDKRKNEDKLNLKNYRRYLEGKNVPKTIEEATRFLYERFTETKTEHFQNNKFTVSS
;
A
#
# COMPACT_ATOMS: atom_id res chain seq x y z
N MET A 1 -19.60 4.90 -17.74
CA MET A 1 -18.70 3.74 -17.50
C MET A 1 -19.54 2.49 -17.66
N ASP A 2 -19.04 1.43 -18.32
CA ASP A 2 -19.82 0.19 -18.45
C ASP A 2 -19.95 -0.57 -17.12
N THR A 3 -21.02 -1.36 -17.03
CA THR A 3 -21.41 -2.12 -15.84
C THR A 3 -20.32 -3.11 -15.41
N VAL A 4 -19.59 -3.70 -16.36
CA VAL A 4 -18.51 -4.67 -16.08
C VAL A 4 -17.34 -3.99 -15.36
N LYS A 5 -16.92 -2.80 -15.80
CA LYS A 5 -15.91 -1.98 -15.12
C LYS A 5 -16.36 -1.57 -13.71
N GLN A 6 -17.64 -1.26 -13.52
CA GLN A 6 -18.22 -0.89 -12.22
C GLN A 6 -18.26 -2.07 -11.23
N LEU A 7 -18.69 -3.24 -11.69
CA LEU A 7 -18.69 -4.49 -10.92
C LEU A 7 -17.25 -4.87 -10.54
N ARG A 8 -16.33 -4.82 -11.49
CA ARG A 8 -14.90 -5.09 -11.25
C ARG A 8 -14.30 -4.13 -10.22
N LEU A 9 -14.57 -2.83 -10.31
CA LEU A 9 -14.10 -1.85 -9.31
C LEU A 9 -14.71 -2.14 -7.93
N THR A 10 -16.00 -2.47 -7.86
CA THR A 10 -16.67 -2.80 -6.59
C THR A 10 -16.09 -4.07 -5.96
N TYR A 11 -15.80 -5.10 -6.75
CA TYR A 11 -15.12 -6.31 -6.30
C TYR A 11 -13.69 -6.04 -5.79
N ILE A 12 -12.93 -5.20 -6.49
CA ILE A 12 -11.58 -4.78 -6.07
C ILE A 12 -11.63 -4.04 -4.71
N HIS A 13 -12.58 -3.13 -4.52
CA HIS A 13 -12.74 -2.42 -3.24
C HIS A 13 -13.25 -3.32 -2.11
N HIS A 14 -14.07 -4.33 -2.43
CA HIS A 14 -14.42 -5.38 -1.47
C HIS A 14 -13.17 -6.16 -1.02
N GLY A 15 -12.35 -6.65 -1.97
CA GLY A 15 -11.10 -7.34 -1.68
C GLY A 15 -10.13 -6.50 -0.83
N LEU A 16 -9.98 -5.21 -1.16
CA LEU A 16 -9.17 -4.27 -0.37
C LEU A 16 -9.72 -4.07 1.06
N ARG A 17 -11.04 -3.98 1.23
CA ARG A 17 -11.66 -3.84 2.56
C ARG A 17 -11.43 -5.08 3.43
N GLU A 18 -11.69 -6.27 2.89
CA GLU A 18 -11.57 -7.52 3.65
C GLU A 18 -10.12 -7.88 3.97
N SER A 19 -9.19 -7.64 3.04
CA SER A 19 -7.75 -7.82 3.31
C SER A 19 -7.24 -6.83 4.36
N ASN A 20 -7.65 -5.55 4.30
CA ASN A 20 -7.25 -4.55 5.30
C ASN A 20 -7.83 -4.87 6.69
N LYS A 21 -9.03 -5.45 6.76
CA LYS A 21 -9.59 -6.01 7.99
C LYS A 21 -8.69 -7.14 8.54
N ARG A 22 -8.34 -8.14 7.71
CA ARG A 22 -7.42 -9.23 8.09
C ARG A 22 -6.06 -8.74 8.56
N LEU A 23 -5.51 -7.70 7.93
CA LEU A 23 -4.25 -7.10 8.36
C LEU A 23 -4.37 -6.46 9.76
N LYS A 24 -5.45 -5.72 10.03
CA LYS A 24 -5.71 -5.16 11.37
C LYS A 24 -5.87 -6.25 12.43
N GLU A 25 -6.57 -7.33 12.10
CA GLU A 25 -6.71 -8.51 12.98
C GLU A 25 -5.35 -9.16 13.25
N ALA A 26 -4.54 -9.40 12.22
CA ALA A 26 -3.21 -9.98 12.36
C ALA A 26 -2.25 -9.11 13.18
N LEU A 27 -2.26 -7.78 12.98
CA LEU A 27 -1.46 -6.81 13.74
C LEU A 27 -1.84 -6.76 15.23
N ASN A 28 -3.09 -7.03 15.57
CA ASN A 28 -3.59 -7.00 16.95
C ASN A 28 -3.39 -8.34 17.70
N ALA A 29 -3.39 -9.46 16.97
CA ALA A 29 -3.46 -10.81 17.56
C ALA A 29 -2.17 -11.65 17.43
N SER A 30 -1.15 -11.15 16.73
CA SER A 30 0.07 -11.91 16.44
C SER A 30 1.32 -11.18 16.92
N ASP A 31 2.37 -11.94 17.24
CA ASP A 31 3.69 -11.37 17.52
C ASP A 31 4.21 -10.53 16.34
N PRO A 32 4.99 -9.47 16.59
CA PRO A 32 5.58 -8.68 15.52
C PRO A 32 6.48 -9.52 14.59
N ASN A 33 6.45 -9.23 13.29
CA ASN A 33 7.15 -9.98 12.23
C ASN A 33 6.65 -11.43 12.00
N SER A 34 5.50 -11.83 12.55
CA SER A 34 4.92 -13.16 12.35
C SER A 34 4.38 -13.40 10.92
N LEU A 35 4.20 -14.69 10.56
CA LEU A 35 3.65 -15.12 9.28
C LEU A 35 2.23 -14.58 8.97
N PRO A 36 1.27 -14.50 9.93
CA PRO A 36 -0.05 -13.92 9.67
C PRO A 36 0.02 -12.45 9.24
N ILE A 37 0.89 -11.66 9.88
CA ILE A 37 1.10 -10.25 9.51
C ILE A 37 1.69 -10.15 8.10
N THR A 38 2.71 -10.95 7.78
CA THR A 38 3.30 -11.00 6.44
C THR A 38 2.24 -11.34 5.38
N THR A 39 1.47 -12.40 5.58
CA THR A 39 0.49 -12.91 4.61
C THR A 39 -0.66 -11.93 4.39
N SER A 40 -1.23 -11.38 5.47
CA SER A 40 -2.29 -10.38 5.37
C SER A 40 -1.81 -9.07 4.73
N LEU A 41 -0.61 -8.61 5.07
CA LEU A 41 0.00 -7.44 4.44
C LEU A 41 0.27 -7.66 2.94
N SER A 42 0.73 -8.86 2.56
CA SER A 42 0.91 -9.27 1.16
C SER A 42 -0.40 -9.17 0.37
N GLU A 43 -1.50 -9.65 0.98
CA GLU A 43 -2.83 -9.59 0.39
C GLU A 43 -3.31 -8.15 0.20
N VAL A 44 -3.13 -7.28 1.20
CA VAL A 44 -3.51 -5.86 1.11
C VAL A 44 -2.71 -5.16 0.01
N ILE A 45 -1.40 -5.41 -0.09
CA ILE A 45 -0.55 -4.78 -1.11
C ILE A 45 -0.93 -5.23 -2.51
N PHE A 46 -1.35 -6.49 -2.68
CA PHE A 46 -1.96 -6.96 -3.92
C PHE A 46 -3.21 -6.15 -4.27
N TRP A 47 -4.18 -6.04 -3.37
CA TRP A 47 -5.42 -5.30 -3.63
C TRP A 47 -5.20 -3.80 -3.86
N LEU A 48 -4.30 -3.16 -3.10
CA LEU A 48 -3.87 -1.77 -3.32
C LEU A 48 -3.30 -1.58 -4.73
N ASN A 49 -2.47 -2.50 -5.22
CA ASN A 49 -1.90 -2.44 -6.56
C ASN A 49 -2.95 -2.69 -7.65
N VAL A 50 -3.88 -3.62 -7.44
CA VAL A 50 -4.97 -3.90 -8.38
C VAL A 50 -5.93 -2.71 -8.49
N ALA A 51 -6.23 -2.03 -7.38
CA ALA A 51 -7.04 -0.82 -7.35
C ALA A 51 -6.32 0.37 -8.02
N ASP A 52 -5.06 0.63 -7.67
CA ASP A 52 -4.22 1.66 -8.28
C ASP A 52 -4.12 1.48 -9.81
N GLU A 53 -3.91 0.24 -10.25
CA GLU A 53 -3.81 -0.10 -11.67
C GLU A 53 -5.17 0.03 -12.39
N TRP A 54 -6.28 -0.29 -11.73
CA TRP A 54 -7.61 -0.03 -12.28
C TRP A 54 -7.84 1.48 -12.47
N HIS A 55 -7.55 2.30 -11.46
CA HIS A 55 -7.71 3.76 -11.58
C HIS A 55 -6.75 4.34 -12.63
N PHE A 56 -5.50 3.87 -12.70
CA PHE A 56 -4.55 4.29 -13.72
C PHE A 56 -5.06 3.98 -15.14
N ARG A 57 -5.62 2.78 -15.37
CA ARG A 57 -6.12 2.38 -16.69
C ARG A 57 -7.43 3.07 -17.09
N ASN A 58 -8.31 3.38 -16.14
CA ASN A 58 -9.68 3.86 -16.43
C ASN A 58 -9.93 5.34 -16.12
N ARG A 59 -9.03 6.03 -15.40
CA ARG A 59 -9.26 7.39 -14.88
C ARG A 59 -8.10 8.38 -15.14
N ASN A 60 -6.99 7.94 -15.75
CA ASN A 60 -5.79 8.75 -15.94
C ASN A 60 -5.82 9.67 -17.19
N THR A 61 -7.00 10.18 -17.56
CA THR A 61 -7.18 11.05 -18.72
C THR A 61 -6.29 12.30 -18.62
N LYS A 62 -5.48 12.58 -19.65
CA LYS A 62 -4.47 13.66 -19.66
C LYS A 62 -3.49 13.62 -18.46
N GLY A 63 -3.28 12.45 -17.87
CA GLY A 63 -2.39 12.25 -16.72
C GLY A 63 -2.95 12.76 -15.38
N SER A 64 -4.27 13.01 -15.27
CA SER A 64 -4.93 13.54 -14.06
C SER A 64 -4.60 12.70 -12.80
N TYR A 65 -4.89 11.40 -12.84
CA TYR A 65 -4.62 10.47 -11.75
C TYR A 65 -3.11 10.38 -11.41
N THR A 66 -2.24 10.44 -12.42
CA THR A 66 -0.78 10.46 -12.23
C THR A 66 -0.30 11.72 -11.49
N LYS A 67 -0.95 12.87 -11.72
CA LYS A 67 -0.67 14.13 -11.01
C LYS A 67 -1.16 14.05 -9.56
N LEU A 68 -2.39 13.59 -9.32
CA LEU A 68 -2.95 13.38 -7.98
C LEU A 68 -2.08 12.44 -7.14
N ARG A 69 -1.67 11.30 -7.71
CA ARG A 69 -0.76 10.33 -7.06
C ARG A 69 0.58 10.93 -6.61
N LYS A 70 1.10 11.94 -7.32
CA LYS A 70 2.35 12.61 -6.95
C LYS A 70 2.13 13.70 -5.88
N LYS A 71 0.92 14.23 -5.76
CA LYS A 71 0.54 15.31 -4.84
C LYS A 71 0.13 14.80 -3.47
N GLU A 72 -0.69 13.75 -3.41
CA GLU A 72 -1.33 13.26 -2.18
C GLU A 72 -0.53 12.15 -1.50
N ILE A 73 -0.54 12.12 -0.16
CA ILE A 73 0.27 11.20 0.67
C ILE A 73 -0.03 9.73 0.34
N GLY A 74 -1.29 9.32 0.36
CA GLY A 74 -1.68 7.95 -0.02
C GLY A 74 -1.31 7.57 -1.46
N GLY A 75 -1.38 8.54 -2.39
CA GLY A 75 -0.92 8.36 -3.77
C GLY A 75 0.59 8.14 -3.87
N GLN A 76 1.37 8.83 -3.04
CA GLN A 76 2.82 8.66 -2.91
C GLN A 76 3.17 7.30 -2.26
N CYS A 77 2.41 6.87 -1.26
CA CYS A 77 2.51 5.52 -0.69
C CYS A 77 2.31 4.46 -1.78
N LEU A 78 1.29 4.56 -2.63
CA LEU A 78 1.08 3.64 -3.77
C LEU A 78 2.26 3.63 -4.75
N LEU A 79 2.89 4.78 -5.02
CA LEU A 79 4.08 4.86 -5.90
C LEU A 79 5.27 4.06 -5.34
N GLY A 80 5.44 4.02 -4.02
CA GLY A 80 6.48 3.20 -3.37
C GLY A 80 6.07 1.73 -3.19
N LEU A 81 4.79 1.46 -2.91
CA LEU A 81 4.25 0.11 -2.75
C LEU A 81 4.36 -0.75 -4.02
N ARG A 82 4.53 -0.13 -5.20
CA ARG A 82 4.80 -0.84 -6.46
C ARG A 82 6.10 -1.66 -6.38
N HIS A 83 7.14 -1.17 -5.70
CA HIS A 83 8.37 -1.93 -5.49
C HIS A 83 8.13 -3.13 -4.56
N ALA A 84 7.49 -2.90 -3.42
CA ALA A 84 7.14 -3.96 -2.47
C ALA A 84 6.28 -5.08 -3.12
N PHE A 85 5.36 -4.71 -4.02
CA PHE A 85 4.57 -5.64 -4.83
C PHE A 85 5.39 -6.42 -5.86
N ASN A 86 6.42 -5.82 -6.46
CA ASN A 86 7.33 -6.55 -7.33
C ASN A 86 8.18 -7.54 -6.51
N SER A 87 8.66 -7.16 -5.33
CA SER A 87 9.37 -8.06 -4.39
C SER A 87 8.50 -9.23 -3.91
N LEU A 88 7.20 -8.99 -3.67
CA LEU A 88 6.22 -10.03 -3.36
C LEU A 88 6.13 -11.09 -4.46
N LYS A 89 6.01 -10.66 -5.72
CA LYS A 89 5.77 -11.56 -6.87
C LYS A 89 6.93 -12.49 -7.20
N HIS A 90 8.17 -12.04 -7.02
CA HIS A 90 9.30 -12.64 -7.73
C HIS A 90 10.24 -13.48 -6.84
N GLU A 91 10.43 -13.14 -5.56
CA GLU A 91 11.44 -13.84 -4.72
C GLU A 91 11.03 -14.03 -3.24
N MET A 92 9.77 -13.76 -2.85
CA MET A 92 9.31 -13.67 -1.44
C MET A 92 10.18 -12.76 -0.54
N SER A 93 11.05 -11.94 -1.14
CA SER A 93 11.97 -11.03 -0.45
C SER A 93 11.25 -9.89 0.28
N PHE A 94 9.94 -9.76 0.05
CA PHE A 94 9.03 -8.90 0.79
C PHE A 94 9.10 -9.05 2.31
N ILE A 95 9.26 -10.27 2.85
CA ILE A 95 9.42 -10.49 4.30
C ILE A 95 10.58 -9.65 4.86
N LYS A 96 11.63 -9.46 4.06
CA LYS A 96 12.83 -8.70 4.43
C LYS A 96 12.66 -7.18 4.27
N LEU A 97 11.50 -6.71 3.77
CA LEU A 97 11.18 -5.28 3.65
C LEU A 97 10.48 -4.72 4.90
N ILE A 98 10.22 -5.53 5.94
CA ILE A 98 9.54 -5.06 7.17
C ILE A 98 10.26 -5.52 8.45
N ARG A 99 10.16 -4.73 9.53
CA ARG A 99 10.67 -5.11 10.87
C ARG A 99 9.99 -4.34 12.01
N SER A 100 9.79 -4.99 13.15
CA SER A 100 9.68 -4.44 14.54
C SER A 100 10.99 -4.69 15.34
N VAL A 101 11.45 -3.83 16.27
CA VAL A 101 12.79 -3.90 16.98
C VAL A 101 12.80 -3.12 18.35
N GLU A 102 13.87 -3.05 19.16
CA GLU A 102 13.79 -2.65 20.60
C GLU A 102 14.74 -1.51 21.11
N ASN A 103 14.21 -0.42 21.71
CA ASN A 103 14.96 0.45 22.65
C ASN A 103 14.85 -0.32 23.93
N LYS A 104 15.99 -0.83 24.32
CA LYS A 104 16.27 -1.17 25.69
C LYS A 104 17.25 -0.14 26.24
N PRO A 105 17.27 0.07 27.56
CA PRO A 105 18.46 0.62 28.21
C PRO A 105 19.68 -0.14 27.69
N LEU A 106 20.73 0.59 27.30
CA LEU A 106 21.97 -0.04 26.84
C LEU A 106 22.57 -0.94 27.95
N PHE A 107 22.33 -0.54 29.21
CA PHE A 107 22.48 -1.34 30.42
C PHE A 107 21.35 -1.01 31.40
N GLU A 108 20.91 -1.98 32.23
CA GLU A 108 19.96 -1.73 33.32
C GLU A 108 20.46 -0.60 34.23
N GLY A 109 19.58 0.36 34.54
CA GLY A 109 19.92 1.53 35.36
C GLY A 109 20.81 2.60 34.69
N SER A 110 21.20 2.45 33.41
CA SER A 110 21.99 3.46 32.70
C SER A 110 21.13 4.47 31.92
N GLY A 111 21.64 5.69 31.75
CA GLY A 111 21.01 6.74 30.95
C GLY A 111 21.26 6.66 29.43
N TYR A 112 21.90 5.59 28.95
CA TYR A 112 22.16 5.39 27.52
C TYR A 112 21.09 4.47 26.90
N VAL A 113 20.55 4.82 25.74
CA VAL A 113 19.49 4.10 25.02
C VAL A 113 19.85 3.90 23.54
N VAL A 114 19.29 2.86 22.90
CA VAL A 114 19.56 2.46 21.51
C VAL A 114 18.27 2.07 20.77
N GLU A 115 17.86 2.85 19.74
CA GLU A 115 16.55 2.89 19.03
C GLU A 115 15.37 1.93 19.38
N ASP A 116 14.19 2.48 19.78
CA ASP A 116 12.89 1.75 19.98
C ASP A 116 11.95 1.84 18.82
N TYR A 117 11.26 0.72 18.72
CA TYR A 117 10.45 0.27 17.63
C TYR A 117 9.53 -0.89 18.11
N SER A 118 9.41 -1.13 19.43
CA SER A 118 9.03 -2.42 20.04
C SER A 118 7.63 -2.94 19.71
N LYS A 119 6.79 -2.12 19.07
CA LYS A 119 5.46 -2.52 18.57
C LYS A 119 5.13 -1.98 17.18
N GLU A 120 6.01 -1.19 16.55
CA GLU A 120 5.74 -0.60 15.23
C GLU A 120 6.51 -1.31 14.13
N ILE A 121 5.76 -1.83 13.15
CA ILE A 121 6.33 -2.46 11.96
C ILE A 121 6.68 -1.37 10.96
N ILE A 122 7.96 -1.24 10.62
CA ILE A 122 8.48 -0.23 9.67
C ILE A 122 8.98 -0.86 8.38
N TRP A 123 8.99 -0.06 7.30
CA TRP A 123 9.62 -0.42 6.03
C TRP A 123 11.15 -0.35 6.13
N LEU A 124 11.82 -1.47 5.89
CA LEU A 124 13.28 -1.57 5.85
C LEU A 124 13.88 -1.00 4.56
N LYS A 125 15.20 -0.81 4.58
CA LYS A 125 15.96 -0.33 3.42
C LYS A 125 15.97 -1.37 2.31
N ALA A 126 15.63 -0.98 1.08
CA ALA A 126 15.61 -1.88 -0.07
C ALA A 126 17.03 -2.29 -0.58
N LYS A 127 18.10 -1.86 0.09
CA LYS A 127 19.49 -2.18 -0.29
C LYS A 127 19.77 -3.67 -0.04
N GLY A 128 20.10 -4.40 -1.10
CA GLY A 128 20.38 -5.85 -1.04
C GLY A 128 19.18 -6.76 -1.28
N LEU A 129 17.99 -6.19 -1.51
CA LEU A 129 16.75 -6.91 -1.83
C LEU A 129 16.34 -6.80 -3.31
N ILE A 130 17.27 -6.30 -4.13
CA ILE A 130 17.10 -6.07 -5.56
C ILE A 130 17.56 -7.32 -6.29
N ASP A 131 16.64 -7.97 -7.01
CA ASP A 131 16.99 -8.98 -8.02
C ASP A 131 17.99 -8.36 -9.01
N LYS A 132 19.19 -8.96 -9.11
CA LYS A 132 20.29 -8.49 -9.95
C LYS A 132 19.93 -8.42 -11.44
N ARG A 133 18.81 -9.03 -11.85
CA ARG A 133 18.44 -9.29 -13.25
C ARG A 133 17.80 -8.12 -14.00
N LYS A 134 17.31 -7.04 -13.36
CA LYS A 134 16.59 -5.96 -14.07
C LYS A 134 17.00 -4.53 -13.73
N ASN A 135 17.59 -3.86 -14.71
CA ASN A 135 17.78 -2.40 -14.76
C ASN A 135 16.46 -1.59 -14.75
N GLU A 136 15.31 -2.26 -14.92
CA GLU A 136 14.00 -1.66 -15.19
C GLU A 136 13.31 -1.07 -13.94
N ASP A 137 13.63 -1.52 -12.72
CA ASP A 137 12.89 -1.13 -11.50
C ASP A 137 13.44 0.14 -10.82
N LYS A 138 14.40 0.85 -11.43
CA LYS A 138 15.07 2.04 -10.85
C LYS A 138 14.10 3.12 -10.37
N LEU A 139 12.98 3.32 -11.06
CA LEU A 139 11.96 4.30 -10.66
C LEU A 139 11.15 3.85 -9.44
N ASN A 140 10.72 2.59 -9.38
CA ASN A 140 9.96 2.06 -8.26
C ASN A 140 10.83 1.99 -7.00
N LEU A 141 12.09 1.58 -7.13
CA LEU A 141 13.09 1.65 -6.07
C LEU A 141 13.31 3.09 -5.57
N LYS A 142 13.38 4.08 -6.47
CA LYS A 142 13.46 5.51 -6.09
C LYS A 142 12.21 5.97 -5.34
N ASN A 143 11.02 5.56 -5.79
CA ASN A 143 9.77 5.86 -5.11
C ASN A 143 9.68 5.17 -3.75
N TYR A 144 10.12 3.92 -3.62
CA TYR A 144 10.19 3.19 -2.35
C TYR A 144 11.07 3.93 -1.34
N ARG A 145 12.32 4.26 -1.72
CA ARG A 145 13.24 5.03 -0.87
C ARG A 145 12.70 6.39 -0.45
N ARG A 146 11.95 7.05 -1.32
CA ARG A 146 11.38 8.38 -1.06
C ARG A 146 10.09 8.34 -0.21
N TYR A 147 9.25 7.33 -0.42
CA TYR A 147 7.88 7.34 0.09
C TYR A 147 7.57 6.24 1.10
N LEU A 148 8.37 5.18 1.22
CA LEU A 148 8.17 4.07 2.16
C LEU A 148 9.32 3.87 3.15
N GLU A 149 10.58 3.83 2.69
CA GLU A 149 11.73 3.46 3.52
C GLU A 149 11.78 4.24 4.86
N GLY A 150 11.88 3.51 5.97
CA GLY A 150 11.86 4.03 7.35
C GLY A 150 10.49 4.39 7.91
N LYS A 151 9.38 4.26 7.15
CA LYS A 151 8.03 4.62 7.62
C LYS A 151 7.27 3.45 8.22
N ASN A 152 6.35 3.76 9.12
CA ASN A 152 5.37 2.84 9.68
C ASN A 152 4.51 2.19 8.58
N VAL A 153 4.43 0.86 8.58
CA VAL A 153 3.71 0.02 7.60
C VAL A 153 2.20 0.18 7.74
N PRO A 154 1.55 -0.04 8.92
CA PRO A 154 0.12 0.20 9.10
C PRO A 154 -0.37 1.56 8.57
N LYS A 155 0.31 2.65 8.94
CA LYS A 155 -0.01 4.01 8.51
C LYS A 155 0.15 4.21 7.01
N THR A 156 1.18 3.63 6.40
CA THR A 156 1.35 3.63 4.93
C THR A 156 0.15 2.99 4.23
N ILE A 157 -0.30 1.84 4.75
CA ILE A 157 -1.41 1.07 4.19
C ILE A 157 -2.73 1.82 4.37
N GLU A 158 -2.94 2.45 5.52
CA GLU A 158 -4.11 3.30 5.79
C GLU A 158 -4.17 4.50 4.85
N GLU A 159 -3.07 5.25 4.69
CA GLU A 159 -2.97 6.38 3.75
C GLU A 159 -3.29 5.95 2.30
N ALA A 160 -2.69 4.86 1.84
CA ALA A 160 -2.93 4.31 0.50
C ALA A 160 -4.39 3.83 0.32
N THR A 161 -4.96 3.20 1.35
CA THR A 161 -6.36 2.73 1.34
C THR A 161 -7.34 3.90 1.30
N ARG A 162 -7.13 4.94 2.12
CA ARG A 162 -7.96 6.15 2.15
C ARG A 162 -7.97 6.84 0.79
N PHE A 163 -6.80 7.07 0.20
CA PHE A 163 -6.67 7.65 -1.13
C PHE A 163 -7.49 6.87 -2.19
N LEU A 164 -7.38 5.54 -2.23
CA LEU A 164 -8.17 4.73 -3.17
C LEU A 164 -9.68 4.76 -2.85
N TYR A 165 -10.07 4.77 -1.58
CA TYR A 165 -11.47 4.84 -1.16
C TYR A 165 -12.14 6.15 -1.58
N GLU A 166 -11.44 7.28 -1.51
CA GLU A 166 -11.92 8.56 -2.04
C GLU A 166 -12.17 8.47 -3.56
N ARG A 167 -11.16 8.02 -4.32
CA ARG A 167 -11.26 7.91 -5.79
C ARG A 167 -12.34 6.90 -6.23
N PHE A 168 -12.60 5.86 -5.44
CA PHE A 168 -13.72 4.93 -5.61
C PHE A 168 -15.08 5.61 -5.40
N THR A 169 -15.19 6.39 -4.33
CA THR A 169 -16.41 7.13 -3.97
C THR A 169 -16.74 8.17 -5.05
N GLU A 170 -15.75 8.95 -5.49
CA GLU A 170 -15.86 9.84 -6.66
C GLU A 170 -16.35 9.10 -7.91
N THR A 171 -15.71 7.98 -8.25
CA THR A 171 -16.07 7.18 -9.43
C THR A 171 -17.52 6.64 -9.36
N LYS A 172 -18.00 6.27 -8.16
CA LYS A 172 -19.40 5.89 -7.96
C LYS A 172 -20.34 7.08 -8.06
N THR A 173 -20.05 8.19 -7.40
CA THR A 173 -20.88 9.40 -7.39
C THR A 173 -21.08 9.95 -8.80
N GLU A 174 -20.00 10.09 -9.58
CA GLU A 174 -20.08 10.52 -10.99
C GLU A 174 -20.95 9.56 -11.82
N HIS A 175 -20.84 8.25 -11.61
CA HIS A 175 -21.67 7.30 -12.34
C HIS A 175 -23.16 7.42 -11.98
N PHE A 176 -23.49 7.56 -10.69
CA PHE A 176 -24.87 7.80 -10.26
C PHE A 176 -25.45 9.11 -10.81
N GLN A 177 -24.66 10.19 -10.84
CA GLN A 177 -25.08 11.47 -11.42
C GLN A 177 -25.36 11.31 -12.92
N ASN A 178 -24.40 10.78 -13.69
CA ASN A 178 -24.55 10.57 -15.14
C ASN A 178 -25.78 9.71 -15.49
N ASN A 179 -26.04 8.64 -14.72
CA ASN A 179 -27.19 7.77 -14.96
C ASN A 179 -28.54 8.43 -14.62
N LYS A 180 -28.59 9.37 -13.65
CA LYS A 180 -29.83 10.10 -13.33
C LYS A 180 -30.26 11.00 -14.50
N PHE A 181 -29.31 11.72 -15.10
CA PHE A 181 -29.60 12.63 -16.21
C PHE A 181 -30.01 11.91 -17.51
N THR A 182 -29.66 10.64 -17.68
CA THR A 182 -30.07 9.83 -18.86
C THR A 182 -31.43 9.14 -18.75
N VAL A 183 -32.13 9.26 -17.60
CA VAL A 183 -33.46 8.64 -17.37
C VAL A 183 -34.56 9.72 -17.23
N SER A 184 -34.18 11.01 -17.27
CA SER A 184 -35.08 12.16 -17.16
C SER A 184 -35.22 12.95 -18.46
N SER A 185 -34.94 12.30 -19.60
CA SER A 185 -34.88 12.85 -20.95
C SER A 185 -35.44 11.84 -21.95
#